data_AF-M0M1S5-F1
#
_entry.id   AF-M0M1S5-F1
#
_cell.length_a   1.000
_cell.length_b   1.000
_cell.length_c   1.000
_cell.angle_alpha   90.00
_cell.angle_beta   90.00
_cell.angle_gamma   90.00
#
_symmetry.space_group_name_H-M   'P 1'
#
loop_
_entity.id
_entity.type
_entity.pdbx_description
1 polymer ?
#
loop_
_entity_poly.entity_id
_entity_poly.type
_entity_poly.pdbx_seq_one_letter_code
_entity_poly.pdbx_strand_id
1 'polypeptide(L)'
;MSIETHGSLETADRRVASTTDHPQSKQTLTLDTATPVACDDATVIFCECFEQTPHGQRYDGDIPLFILDVSNEDVVRSQLAAANYRDVDIERAFENGRWLHHNSPERVLTAVSYAESHEQGERR
;
A
#
# COMPACT_ATOMS: atom_id res chain seq x y z
N MET A 1 -57.80 8.72 14.47
CA MET A 1 -57.00 8.00 13.46
C MET A 1 -56.40 9.07 12.56
N SER A 2 -55.31 9.76 12.90
CA SER A 2 -53.92 9.34 13.21
C SER A 2 -53.19 8.77 12.00
N ILE A 3 -52.47 9.65 11.30
CA ILE A 3 -51.07 9.55 10.81
C ILE A 3 -50.73 10.97 10.30
N GLU A 4 -50.00 11.80 11.04
CA GLU A 4 -48.53 11.88 11.08
C GLU A 4 -47.88 12.07 9.69
N THR A 5 -47.49 13.30 9.38
CA THR A 5 -46.21 13.56 8.69
C THR A 5 -45.68 14.90 9.21
N HIS A 6 -45.03 14.83 10.36
CA HIS A 6 -44.18 15.90 10.87
C HIS A 6 -42.86 15.91 10.09
N GLY A 7 -42.34 17.11 9.82
CA GLY A 7 -40.92 17.32 9.57
C GLY A 7 -40.54 17.55 8.10
N SER A 8 -40.91 18.71 7.56
CA SER A 8 -40.13 19.32 6.48
C SER A 8 -38.67 19.38 6.89
N LEU A 9 -37.80 18.86 6.04
CA LEU A 9 -36.35 18.67 6.21
C LEU A 9 -35.58 20.00 6.20
N GLU A 10 -36.01 20.98 6.99
CA GLU A 10 -35.43 22.32 7.12
C GLU A 10 -34.37 22.39 8.23
N THR A 11 -33.85 21.25 8.70
CA THR A 11 -32.89 21.19 9.82
C THR A 11 -31.78 20.17 9.63
N ALA A 12 -31.13 20.17 8.45
CA ALA A 12 -29.84 19.52 8.28
C ALA A 12 -28.75 20.48 7.74
N ASP A 13 -29.00 21.79 7.83
CA ASP A 13 -27.93 22.77 7.79
C ASP A 13 -27.37 22.93 9.21
N ARG A 14 -26.06 22.69 9.35
CA ARG A 14 -25.19 23.21 10.41
C ARG A 14 -25.02 22.39 11.70
N ARG A 15 -23.98 21.53 11.68
CA ARG A 15 -22.96 21.22 12.71
C ARG A 15 -22.44 19.81 12.36
N VAL A 16 -21.32 19.65 11.66
CA VAL A 16 -19.95 19.85 12.16
C VAL A 16 -19.08 20.39 11.04
N ALA A 17 -18.73 21.67 11.13
CA ALA A 17 -17.43 22.12 10.65
C ALA A 17 -16.35 21.45 11.52
N SER A 18 -15.23 21.09 10.91
CA SER A 18 -13.98 20.63 11.56
C SER A 18 -13.77 19.11 11.63
N THR A 19 -13.54 18.49 10.48
CA THR A 19 -12.34 17.65 10.33
C THR A 19 -11.63 18.12 9.08
N THR A 20 -10.71 19.05 9.30
CA THR A 20 -9.54 19.35 8.49
C THR A 20 -9.53 18.65 7.13
N ASP A 21 -9.99 19.37 6.11
CA ASP A 21 -9.58 19.19 4.72
C ASP A 21 -8.05 19.36 4.69
N HIS A 22 -7.33 18.32 5.12
CA HIS A 22 -5.98 18.15 4.62
C HIS A 22 -6.19 17.90 3.13
N PRO A 23 -5.61 18.70 2.22
CA PRO A 23 -5.52 18.26 0.86
C PRO A 23 -4.83 16.89 0.95
N GLN A 24 -5.55 15.80 0.66
CA GLN A 24 -4.91 14.51 0.47
C GLN A 24 -3.92 14.76 -0.65
N SER A 25 -2.64 14.92 -0.29
CA SER A 25 -1.58 15.04 -1.26
C SER A 25 -1.75 13.85 -2.21
N LYS A 26 -2.02 14.14 -3.48
CA LYS A 26 -2.28 13.09 -4.47
C LYS A 26 -0.98 12.30 -4.61
N GLN A 27 -0.93 11.11 -4.04
CA GLN A 27 0.20 10.22 -4.20
C GLN A 27 0.14 9.58 -5.59
N THR A 28 1.26 9.58 -6.29
CA THR A 28 1.44 8.90 -7.58
C THR A 28 2.41 7.76 -7.39
N LEU A 29 2.05 6.56 -7.85
CA LEU A 29 2.89 5.37 -7.82
C LEU A 29 3.45 5.12 -9.22
N THR A 30 4.75 4.88 -9.31
CA THR A 30 5.40 4.59 -10.59
C THR A 30 5.65 3.09 -10.72
N LEU A 31 4.70 2.37 -11.32
CA LEU A 31 4.81 0.90 -11.45
C LEU A 31 5.98 0.43 -12.32
N ASP A 32 6.53 1.30 -13.16
CA ASP A 32 7.73 1.00 -13.97
C ASP A 32 8.99 0.82 -13.10
N THR A 33 9.00 1.41 -11.90
CA THR A 33 10.11 1.29 -10.93
C THR A 33 9.86 0.21 -9.89
N ALA A 34 8.82 -0.61 -10.08
CA ALA A 34 8.48 -1.67 -9.14
C ALA A 34 9.57 -2.76 -9.09
N THR A 35 10.26 -2.87 -7.97
CA THR A 35 11.43 -3.76 -7.83
C THR A 35 11.16 -4.83 -6.78
N PRO A 36 11.22 -6.12 -7.14
CA PRO A 36 11.20 -7.23 -6.17
C PRO A 36 12.51 -7.27 -5.39
N VAL A 37 12.39 -7.32 -4.07
CA VAL A 37 13.50 -7.42 -3.11
C VAL A 37 13.25 -8.63 -2.22
N ALA A 38 14.26 -9.47 -2.04
CA ALA A 38 14.18 -10.57 -1.09
C ALA A 38 14.38 -10.01 0.32
N CYS A 39 13.43 -10.34 1.20
CA CYS A 39 13.47 -10.03 2.62
C CYS A 39 13.50 -11.35 3.40
N ASP A 40 13.82 -11.30 4.69
CA ASP A 40 13.64 -12.51 5.50
C ASP A 40 12.16 -12.91 5.47
N ASP A 41 11.92 -14.21 5.25
CA ASP A 41 10.59 -14.81 5.23
C ASP A 41 9.62 -14.28 4.14
N ALA A 42 10.05 -13.46 3.17
CA ALA A 42 9.20 -13.02 2.04
C ALA A 42 10.00 -12.39 0.88
N THR A 43 9.36 -12.26 -0.28
CA THR A 43 9.75 -11.31 -1.33
C THR A 43 8.82 -10.10 -1.32
N VAL A 44 9.35 -8.88 -1.23
CA VAL A 44 8.55 -7.64 -1.23
C VAL A 44 8.82 -6.86 -2.51
N ILE A 45 7.77 -6.50 -3.24
CA ILE A 45 7.86 -5.60 -4.38
C ILE A 45 7.61 -4.18 -3.89
N PHE A 46 8.65 -3.35 -3.96
CA PHE A 46 8.58 -1.93 -3.64
C PHE A 46 8.27 -1.11 -4.87
N CYS A 47 7.59 0.02 -4.70
CA CYS A 47 7.29 0.97 -5.76
C CYS A 47 7.55 2.38 -5.24
N GLU A 48 8.17 3.21 -6.07
CA GLU A 48 8.41 4.61 -5.72
C GLU A 48 7.07 5.36 -5.61
N CYS A 49 6.90 6.05 -4.49
CA CYS A 49 5.78 6.94 -4.22
C CYS A 49 6.22 8.40 -4.37
N PHE A 50 5.39 9.19 -5.03
CA PHE A 50 5.61 10.62 -5.22
C PHE A 50 4.43 11.42 -4.69
N GLU A 51 4.72 12.42 -3.85
CA GLU A 51 3.76 13.43 -3.42
C GLU A 51 3.57 14.47 -4.53
N GLN A 52 2.32 14.71 -4.96
CA GLN A 52 2.02 15.85 -5.82
C GLN A 52 2.01 17.15 -5.04
N THR A 53 2.88 18.08 -5.44
CA THR A 53 2.99 19.43 -4.90
C THR A 53 2.58 20.47 -5.95
N PRO A 54 2.31 21.74 -5.57
CA PRO A 54 2.05 22.82 -6.52
C PRO A 54 3.18 23.07 -7.53
N HIS A 55 4.40 22.57 -7.26
CA HIS A 55 5.60 22.77 -8.09
C HIS A 55 6.01 21.53 -8.88
N GLY A 56 5.24 20.43 -8.82
CA GLY A 56 5.56 19.16 -9.47
C GLY A 56 5.49 17.98 -8.51
N GLN A 57 6.20 16.90 -8.82
CA GLN A 57 6.26 15.71 -7.98
C GLN A 57 7.49 15.75 -7.08
N ARG A 58 7.31 15.38 -5.82
CA ARG A 58 8.38 15.19 -4.85
C ARG A 58 8.43 13.72 -4.47
N TYR A 59 9.62 13.13 -4.46
CA TYR A 59 9.81 11.77 -3.96
C TYR A 59 9.42 11.67 -2.48
N ASP A 60 8.48 10.77 -2.18
CA ASP A 60 7.89 10.54 -0.84
C ASP A 60 8.42 9.25 -0.20
N GLY A 61 9.18 8.44 -0.95
CA GLY A 61 9.76 7.18 -0.50
C GLY A 61 9.21 5.98 -1.27
N ASP A 62 9.79 4.82 -1.02
CA ASP A 62 9.28 3.56 -1.55
C ASP A 62 8.12 3.09 -0.69
N ILE A 63 7.16 2.38 -1.29
CA ILE A 63 6.09 1.71 -0.55
C ILE A 63 6.02 0.22 -0.91
N PRO A 64 5.71 -0.67 0.05
CA PRO A 64 5.46 -2.06 -0.26
C PRO A 64 4.15 -2.17 -1.06
N LEU A 65 4.22 -2.75 -2.26
CA LEU A 65 3.06 -2.90 -3.15
C LEU A 65 2.51 -4.33 -3.14
N PHE A 66 3.41 -5.32 -3.12
CA PHE A 66 3.08 -6.74 -3.03
C PHE A 66 4.05 -7.43 -2.06
N ILE A 67 3.51 -8.26 -1.17
CA ILE A 67 4.32 -9.16 -0.33
C ILE A 67 4.02 -10.59 -0.77
N LEU A 68 5.05 -11.30 -1.21
CA LEU A 68 5.01 -12.58 -1.91
C LEU A 68 5.83 -13.63 -1.16
N ASP A 69 5.54 -14.90 -1.42
CA ASP A 69 6.27 -16.07 -0.88
C ASP A 69 6.53 -16.02 0.63
N VAL A 70 5.47 -15.67 1.38
CA VAL A 70 5.56 -15.41 2.81
C VAL A 70 5.66 -16.73 3.58
N SER A 71 6.79 -16.93 4.26
CA SER A 71 7.01 -18.05 5.17
C SER A 71 6.52 -17.74 6.59
N ASN A 72 6.65 -16.48 7.04
CA ASN A 72 6.18 -16.03 8.36
C ASN A 72 5.65 -14.58 8.31
N GLU A 73 4.33 -14.43 8.40
CA GLU A 73 3.66 -13.13 8.27
C GLU A 73 4.01 -12.15 9.41
N ASP A 74 4.16 -12.65 10.65
CA ASP A 74 4.44 -11.81 11.83
C ASP A 74 5.85 -11.22 11.79
N VAL A 75 6.83 -11.98 11.28
CA VAL A 75 8.20 -11.51 11.09
C VAL A 75 8.22 -10.39 10.06
N VAL A 76 7.61 -10.62 8.89
CA VAL A 76 7.58 -9.65 7.79
C VAL A 76 6.87 -8.36 8.22
N ARG A 77 5.75 -8.45 8.94
CA ARG A 77 5.07 -7.27 9.52
C ARG A 77 5.98 -6.50 10.46
N SER A 78 6.63 -7.20 11.38
CA SER A 78 7.52 -6.58 12.37
C SER A 78 8.71 -5.89 11.72
N GLN A 79 9.28 -6.49 10.67
CA GLN A 79 10.36 -5.89 9.89
C GLN A 79 9.93 -4.62 9.15
N LEU A 80 8.79 -4.66 8.46
CA LEU A 80 8.27 -3.49 7.74
C LEU A 80 7.86 -2.36 8.70
N ALA A 81 7.25 -2.69 9.84
CA ALA A 81 6.95 -1.71 10.88
C ALA A 81 8.22 -1.10 11.49
N ALA A 82 9.26 -1.89 11.73
CA ALA A 82 10.57 -1.39 12.17
C ALA A 82 11.24 -0.47 11.14
N ALA A 83 10.96 -0.67 9.85
CA ALA A 83 11.36 0.22 8.76
C ALA A 83 10.48 1.48 8.62
N ASN A 84 9.51 1.70 9.52
CA ASN A 84 8.56 2.82 9.54
C ASN A 84 7.52 2.82 8.40
N TYR A 85 7.24 1.66 7.79
CA TYR A 85 6.07 1.53 6.92
C TYR A 85 4.78 1.54 7.75
N ARG A 86 3.71 2.10 7.18
CA ARG A 86 2.41 2.21 7.86
C ARG A 86 1.68 0.87 7.81
N ASP A 87 1.01 0.49 8.89
CA ASP A 87 0.27 -0.77 8.99
C ASP A 87 -0.72 -0.97 7.84
N VAL A 88 -1.43 0.09 7.43
CA VAL A 88 -2.38 0.05 6.32
C VAL A 88 -1.74 -0.29 4.97
N ASP A 89 -0.52 0.18 4.73
CA ASP A 89 0.20 -0.09 3.48
C ASP A 89 0.76 -1.52 3.50
N ILE A 90 1.22 -1.99 4.67
CA ILE A 90 1.65 -3.37 4.88
C ILE A 90 0.49 -4.35 4.65
N GLU A 91 -0.67 -4.12 5.28
CA GLU A 91 -1.86 -4.96 5.13
C GLU A 91 -2.31 -5.03 3.67
N ARG A 92 -2.37 -3.88 2.99
CA ARG A 92 -2.72 -3.81 1.57
C ARG A 92 -1.74 -4.57 0.69
N ALA A 93 -0.44 -4.52 1.00
CA ALA A 93 0.58 -5.25 0.25
C ALA A 93 0.44 -6.77 0.40
N PHE A 94 0.04 -7.26 1.59
CA PHE A 94 -0.32 -8.67 1.79
C PHE A 94 -1.58 -9.07 1.01
N GLU A 95 -2.63 -8.25 1.02
CA GLU A 95 -3.84 -8.50 0.24
C GLU A 95 -3.56 -8.58 -1.26
N ASN A 96 -2.79 -7.62 -1.77
CA ASN A 96 -2.35 -7.58 -3.15
C ASN A 96 -1.51 -8.82 -3.50
N GLY A 97 -0.60 -9.22 -2.62
CA GLY A 97 0.24 -10.42 -2.80
C GLY A 97 -0.58 -11.70 -2.90
N ARG A 98 -1.56 -11.89 -2.00
CA ARG A 98 -2.51 -13.02 -2.06
C ARG A 98 -3.33 -13.01 -3.33
N TRP A 99 -3.82 -11.83 -3.75
CA TRP A 99 -4.56 -11.69 -5.00
C TRP A 99 -3.69 -12.05 -6.21
N LEU A 100 -2.43 -11.58 -6.25
CA LEU A 100 -1.50 -11.87 -7.34
C LEU A 100 -1.17 -13.37 -7.43
N HIS A 101 -0.91 -14.00 -6.28
CA HIS A 101 -0.67 -15.44 -6.21
C HIS A 101 -1.86 -16.25 -6.73
N HIS A 102 -3.09 -15.81 -6.46
CA HIS A 102 -4.29 -16.50 -6.94
C HIS A 102 -4.54 -16.29 -8.44
N ASN A 103 -4.35 -15.06 -8.95
CA ASN A 103 -4.73 -14.70 -10.32
C ASN A 103 -3.62 -14.90 -11.35
N SER A 104 -2.36 -14.86 -10.94
CA SER A 104 -1.19 -14.96 -11.83
C SER A 104 0.02 -15.53 -11.09
N PRO A 105 -0.02 -16.81 -10.66
CA PRO A 105 1.05 -17.45 -9.91
C PRO A 105 2.40 -17.44 -10.65
N GLU A 106 2.40 -17.48 -11.98
CA GLU A 106 3.60 -17.38 -12.81
C GLU A 106 4.34 -16.04 -12.64
N ARG A 107 3.60 -14.96 -12.38
CA ARG A 107 4.18 -13.64 -12.09
C ARG A 107 4.82 -13.61 -10.72
N VAL A 108 4.23 -14.29 -9.74
CA VAL A 108 4.82 -14.44 -8.41
C VAL A 108 6.15 -15.18 -8.50
N LEU A 109 6.18 -16.33 -9.17
CA LEU A 109 7.41 -17.10 -9.36
C LEU A 109 8.49 -16.29 -10.08
N THR A 110 8.11 -15.49 -11.08
CA THR A 110 9.05 -14.62 -11.79
C THR A 110 9.62 -13.54 -10.86
N ALA A 111 8.79 -12.90 -10.04
CA ALA A 111 9.23 -11.87 -9.09
C ALA A 111 10.15 -12.43 -8.00
N VAL A 112 9.82 -13.60 -7.44
CA VAL A 112 10.65 -14.29 -6.45
C VAL A 112 12.00 -14.68 -7.06
N SER A 113 12.00 -15.32 -8.23
CA SER A 113 13.24 -15.73 -8.91
C SER A 113 14.14 -14.54 -9.27
N TYR A 114 13.56 -13.41 -9.64
CA TYR A 114 14.29 -12.16 -9.87
C TYR A 114 14.95 -11.67 -8.57
N ALA A 115 14.20 -11.60 -7.46
CA ALA A 115 14.70 -11.15 -6.16
C ALA A 115 15.86 -12.01 -5.65
N GLU A 116 15.71 -13.34 -5.71
CA GLU A 116 16.75 -14.30 -5.30
C GLU A 116 18.03 -14.17 -6.15
N SER A 117 17.88 -13.95 -7.46
CA SER A 117 19.02 -13.80 -8.38
C SER A 117 19.78 -12.50 -8.15
N HIS A 118 19.07 -11.42 -7.79
CA HIS A 118 19.66 -10.11 -7.52
C HIS A 118 20.40 -10.06 -6.18
N GLU A 119 19.90 -10.71 -5.13
CA GLU A 119 20.63 -10.84 -3.86
C GLU A 119 21.98 -11.58 -4.02
N GLN A 120 22.04 -12.57 -4.93
CA GLN A 120 23.28 -13.32 -5.19
C GLN A 120 24.32 -12.50 -5.97
N GLY A 121 23.90 -11.47 -6.70
CA GLY A 121 24.78 -10.58 -7.45
C GLY A 121 25.49 -9.54 -6.58
N GLU A 122 24.84 -9.04 -5.53
CA GLU A 122 25.39 -8.02 -4.63
C GLU A 122 26.35 -8.58 -3.56
N ARG A 123 26.35 -9.91 -3.36
CA ARG A 123 27.25 -10.60 -2.42
C ARG A 123 28.57 -11.10 -3.04
N ARG A 124 28.93 -10.65 -4.26
CA ARG A 124 30.16 -11.05 -4.98
C ARG A 124 31.21 -9.95 -5.05
#